data_AF-A0A662U4V6-F1
#
_entry.id   AF-A0A662U4V6-F1
#
_cell.length_a   1.000
_cell.length_b   1.000
_cell.length_c   1.000
_cell.angle_alpha   90.00
_cell.angle_beta   90.00
_cell.angle_gamma   90.00
#
_symmetry.space_group_name_H-M   'P 1'
#
loop_
_entity.id
_entity.type
_entity.pdbx_description
1 polymer ?
#
loop_
_entity_poly.entity_id
_entity_poly.type
_entity_poly.pdbx_seq_one_letter_code
_entity_poly.pdbx_strand_id
1 'polypeptide(L)'
;MILVWRNEESSVRYVEGAIISALRLKRFWRRRGLSEDEAMRRAVKQAIGMIKVSGLGDDEIVMILKELKRMTEAVLEHIEK
;
A
#
# COMPACT_ATOMS: atom_id res chain seq x y z
N MET A 1 30.48 12.99 -6.44
CA MET A 1 29.81 12.11 -5.46
C MET A 1 28.48 12.75 -5.13
N ILE A 2 27.40 12.34 -5.82
CA ILE A 2 26.06 12.88 -5.56
C ILE A 2 25.60 12.24 -4.24
N LEU A 3 25.50 13.05 -3.17
CA LEU A 3 24.81 12.63 -1.95
C LEU A 3 23.34 12.40 -2.33
N VAL A 4 23.00 11.14 -2.61
CA VAL A 4 21.61 10.70 -2.62
C VAL A 4 21.19 10.70 -1.16
N TRP A 5 20.61 11.80 -0.69
CA TRP A 5 19.86 11.81 0.55
C TRP A 5 18.81 10.71 0.42
N ARG A 6 18.97 9.61 1.17
CA ARG A 6 17.94 8.60 1.34
C ARG A 6 16.75 9.34 1.95
N ASN A 7 15.84 9.80 1.12
CA ASN A 7 14.64 10.48 1.59
C ASN A 7 13.71 9.37 2.10
N GLU A 8 13.93 8.95 3.34
CA GLU A 8 13.14 7.93 4.03
C GLU A 8 11.66 8.28 3.96
N GLU A 9 11.31 9.56 4.08
CA GLU A 9 9.93 10.04 3.92
C GLU A 9 9.37 9.77 2.51
N SER A 10 10.17 9.97 1.45
CA SER A 10 9.76 9.64 0.09
C SER A 10 9.51 8.13 -0.08
N SER A 11 10.30 7.30 0.60
CA SER A 11 10.21 5.84 0.51
C SER A 11 8.99 5.33 1.29
N VAL A 12 8.74 5.90 2.47
CA VAL A 12 7.54 5.66 3.28
C VAL A 12 6.28 6.02 2.49
N ARG A 13 6.22 7.25 1.95
CA ARG A 13 5.09 7.71 1.12
C ARG A 13 4.89 6.84 -0.11
N TYR A 14 5.96 6.28 -0.66
CA TYR A 14 5.87 5.36 -1.79
C TYR A 14 5.18 4.04 -1.41
N VAL A 15 5.51 3.47 -0.25
CA VAL A 15 4.83 2.27 0.31
C VAL A 15 3.36 2.54 0.60
N GLU A 16 3.04 3.67 1.25
CA GLU A 16 1.66 4.10 1.50
C GLU A 16 0.87 4.25 0.19
N GLY A 17 1.47 4.94 -0.78
CA GLY A 17 0.90 5.14 -2.11
C GLY A 17 0.66 3.84 -2.86
N ALA A 18 1.49 2.82 -2.66
CA ALA A 18 1.32 1.50 -3.27
C ALA A 18 0.02 0.81 -2.77
N ILE A 19 -0.30 0.91 -1.48
CA ILE A 19 -1.54 0.34 -0.90
C ILE A 19 -2.78 1.06 -1.44
N ILE A 20 -2.76 2.39 -1.47
CA ILE A 20 -3.87 3.19 -2.04
C ILE A 20 -4.06 2.88 -3.54
N SER A 21 -2.95 2.73 -4.28
CA SER A 21 -2.97 2.37 -5.70
C SER A 21 -3.54 0.97 -5.92
N ALA A 22 -3.18 -0.01 -5.09
CA ALA A 22 -3.75 -1.35 -5.14
C ALA A 22 -5.25 -1.35 -4.86
N LEU A 23 -5.73 -0.59 -3.87
CA LEU A 23 -7.16 -0.45 -3.60
C LEU A 23 -7.91 0.12 -4.81
N ARG A 24 -7.36 1.16 -5.47
CA ARG A 24 -7.92 1.74 -6.69
C ARG A 24 -7.92 0.74 -7.85
N LEU A 25 -6.84 -0.03 -8.00
CA LEU A 25 -6.71 -1.06 -9.03
C LEU A 25 -7.69 -2.22 -8.81
N LYS A 26 -7.91 -2.66 -7.57
CA LYS A 26 -8.94 -3.64 -7.23
C LYS A 26 -10.31 -3.16 -7.71
N ARG A 27 -10.69 -1.93 -7.37
CA ARG A 27 -11.97 -1.31 -7.79
C ARG A 27 -12.06 -1.18 -9.31
N PHE A 28 -10.96 -0.87 -9.99
CA PHE A 28 -10.91 -0.85 -11.45
C PHE A 28 -11.22 -2.23 -12.04
N TRP A 29 -10.56 -3.29 -11.55
CA TRP A 29 -10.79 -4.65 -12.03
C TRP A 29 -12.20 -5.16 -11.75
N ARG A 30 -12.77 -4.84 -10.58
CA ARG A 30 -14.17 -5.18 -10.27
C ARG A 30 -15.15 -4.53 -11.24
N ARG A 31 -14.94 -3.26 -11.60
CA ARG A 31 -15.74 -2.58 -12.64
C ARG A 31 -15.60 -3.20 -14.03
N ARG A 32 -14.57 -4.01 -14.28
CA ARG A 32 -14.33 -4.74 -15.54
C ARG A 32 -14.82 -6.19 -15.49
N GLY A 33 -15.57 -6.58 -14.45
CA GLY A 33 -16.19 -7.90 -14.35
C GLY A 33 -15.33 -8.99 -13.73
N LEU A 34 -14.15 -8.66 -13.18
CA LEU A 34 -13.36 -9.64 -12.42
C LEU A 34 -14.04 -9.97 -11.10
N SER A 35 -13.84 -11.20 -10.59
CA SER A 35 -14.27 -11.58 -9.24
C SER A 35 -13.52 -10.78 -8.17
N GLU A 36 -14.05 -10.78 -6.94
CA GLU A 36 -13.40 -10.12 -5.79
C GLU A 36 -11.99 -10.67 -5.58
N ASP A 37 -11.86 -12.00 -5.53
CA ASP A 37 -10.57 -12.66 -5.29
C ASP A 37 -9.56 -12.40 -6.41
N GLU A 38 -9.97 -12.44 -7.68
CA GLU A 38 -9.05 -12.19 -8.79
C GLU A 38 -8.62 -10.72 -8.87
N ALA A 39 -9.55 -9.79 -8.62
CA ALA A 39 -9.22 -8.37 -8.53
C ALA A 39 -8.26 -8.09 -7.36
N MET A 40 -8.49 -8.71 -6.20
CA MET A 40 -7.65 -8.60 -5.02
C MET A 40 -6.25 -9.16 -5.29
N ARG A 41 -6.15 -10.38 -5.84
CA ARG A 41 -4.89 -11.04 -6.18
C ARG A 41 -4.03 -10.19 -7.12
N ARG A 42 -4.63 -9.60 -8.16
CA ARG A 42 -3.92 -8.69 -9.09
C ARG A 42 -3.45 -7.41 -8.42
N ALA A 43 -4.31 -6.80 -7.59
CA ALA A 43 -3.98 -5.59 -6.86
C ALA A 43 -2.83 -5.80 -5.87
N VAL A 44 -2.86 -6.89 -5.09
CA VAL A 44 -1.81 -7.26 -4.14
C VAL A 44 -0.49 -7.53 -4.86
N LYS A 45 -0.51 -8.28 -5.97
CA LYS A 45 0.69 -8.55 -6.77
C LYS A 45 1.36 -7.25 -7.23
N GLN A 46 0.57 -6.26 -7.66
CA GLN A 46 1.09 -4.95 -8.06
C GLN A 46 1.69 -4.19 -6.88
N ALA A 47 0.98 -4.12 -5.74
CA ALA A 47 1.49 -3.45 -4.53
C ALA A 47 2.82 -4.06 -4.06
N ILE A 48 2.94 -5.39 -4.01
CA ILE A 48 4.18 -6.07 -3.63
C ILE A 48 5.32 -5.69 -4.58
N GLY A 49 5.06 -5.63 -5.90
CA GLY A 49 6.05 -5.21 -6.88
C GLY A 49 6.55 -3.79 -6.66
N MET A 50 5.65 -2.85 -6.31
CA MET A 50 6.00 -1.48 -5.98
C MET A 50 6.78 -1.42 -4.66
N ILE A 51 6.27 -2.02 -3.59
CA ILE A 51 6.89 -1.98 -2.26
C ILE A 51 8.32 -2.51 -2.29
N LYS A 52 8.60 -3.59 -3.04
CA LYS A 52 9.95 -4.16 -3.17
C LYS A 52 11.00 -3.21 -3.78
N VAL A 53 10.58 -2.22 -4.56
CA VAL A 53 11.51 -1.23 -5.15
C VAL A 53 11.59 0.08 -4.36
N SER A 54 10.94 0.15 -3.18
CA SER A 54 10.96 1.33 -2.30
C SER A 54 12.32 1.61 -1.65
N GLY A 55 13.20 0.60 -1.56
CA GLY A 55 14.50 0.72 -0.89
C GLY A 55 14.44 0.62 0.64
N LEU A 56 13.29 0.26 1.21
CA LEU A 56 13.08 -0.02 2.63
C LEU A 56 13.32 -1.50 2.96
N GLY A 57 13.74 -1.79 4.18
CA GLY A 57 13.83 -3.15 4.71
C GLY A 57 12.45 -3.72 5.03
N ASP A 58 12.36 -5.05 5.13
CA ASP A 58 11.10 -5.75 5.39
C ASP A 58 10.45 -5.31 6.71
N ASP A 59 11.25 -5.07 7.76
CA ASP A 59 10.75 -4.60 9.06
C ASP A 59 10.13 -3.19 8.97
N GLU A 60 10.75 -2.29 8.21
CA GLU A 60 10.24 -0.92 7.97
C GLU A 60 8.92 -0.98 7.19
N ILE A 61 8.86 -1.81 6.15
CA ILE A 61 7.64 -2.04 5.37
C ILE A 61 6.52 -2.58 6.27
N VAL A 62 6.80 -3.60 7.08
CA VAL A 62 5.82 -4.19 8.00
C VAL A 62 5.32 -3.16 9.00
N MET A 63 6.20 -2.31 9.53
CA MET A 63 5.83 -1.22 10.42
C MET A 63 4.84 -0.26 9.75
N ILE A 64 5.15 0.24 8.56
CA ILE A 64 4.28 1.16 7.79
C ILE A 64 2.92 0.52 7.51
N LEU A 65 2.89 -0.75 7.08
CA LEU A 65 1.64 -1.45 6.81
C LEU A 65 0.77 -1.65 8.07
N LYS A 66 1.39 -1.88 9.23
CA LYS A 66 0.68 -1.96 10.52
C LYS A 66 0.13 -0.60 10.95
N GLU A 67 0.86 0.48 10.73
CA GLU A 67 0.40 1.84 11.01
C GLU A 67 -0.81 2.21 10.13
N LEU A 68 -0.73 1.93 8.83
CA LEU A 68 -1.85 2.11 7.90
C LEU A 68 -3.09 1.33 8.36
N LYS A 69 -2.91 0.06 8.73
CA LYS A 69 -3.99 -0.78 9.25
C LYS A 69 -4.63 -0.14 10.48
N ARG A 70 -3.83 0.20 11.50
CA ARG A 70 -4.32 0.82 12.75
C ARG A 70 -5.06 2.12 12.50
N MET A 71 -4.55 2.96 11.60
CA MET A 71 -5.22 4.22 11.24
C MET A 71 -6.57 3.97 10.59
N THR A 72 -6.66 3.01 9.65
CA THR A 72 -7.94 2.66 9.03
C THR A 72 -8.94 2.06 10.02
N GLU A 73 -8.48 1.22 10.95
CA GLU A 73 -9.33 0.66 12.02
C GLU A 73 -9.85 1.76 12.95
N ALA A 74 -8.99 2.67 13.41
CA ALA A 74 -9.39 3.77 14.28
C ALA A 74 -10.43 4.71 13.64
N VAL A 75 -10.32 4.96 12.33
CA VAL A 75 -11.31 5.74 11.57
C VAL A 75 -12.64 5.00 11.48
N LEU A 76 -12.61 3.69 11.18
CA LEU A 76 -13.83 2.86 11.12
C LEU A 76 -14.56 2.86 12.46
N GLU A 77 -13.84 2.63 13.56
CA GLU A 77 -14.38 2.66 14.92
C GLU A 77 -15.04 4.00 15.27
N HIS A 78 -14.63 5.10 14.64
CA HIS A 78 -15.23 6.42 14.85
C HIS A 78 -16.49 6.65 14.01
N ILE A 79 -16.60 5.98 12.85
CA ILE A 79 -17.71 6.12 11.90
C ILE A 79 -18.84 5.14 12.20
N GLU A 80 -18.53 3.96 12.71
CA GLU A 80 -19.51 2.90 13.04
C GLU A 80 -20.21 3.09 14.40
N LYS A 81 -19.85 4.15 15.14
CA LYS A 81 -20.51 4.59 16.38
C LYS A 81 -21.73 5.46 16.09
#